data_AF-A0A1X7EFT7-F1
#
_entry.id   AF-A0A1X7EFT7-F1
#
_cell.length_a   1.000
_cell.length_b   1.000
_cell.length_c   1.000
_cell.angle_alpha   90.00
_cell.angle_beta   90.00
_cell.angle_gamma   90.00
#
_symmetry.space_group_name_H-M   'P 1'
#
loop_
_entity.id
_entity.type
_entity.pdbx_description
1 polymer ?
#
loop_
_entity_poly.entity_id
_entity_poly.type
_entity_poly.pdbx_seq_one_letter_code
_entity_poly.pdbx_strand_id
1 'polypeptide(L)'
;MTTRILTGITTTGTPHLGNYAGAIRPAIVASQQPGVDSFYFLADYHALIKCDDPLRIQRSRLEIAATWLAGGLDPAKVTFYRQSDIPEIPELTWLLTCVAAKGLLNRAHAYKASVDKNLETGEDPDAGVTMGLYSYPVLMAADILMFNANKVPVGRDQIQHVEMARDIGQRFNHLFGQGNDFFALPEAVIEESVATLPGLDGRKMSKSYDNTIPLFTSAKDMKDAISRIVTDSRAPGEAKDPDNSHLFTLFQAFSTPAQCAAFRDELLQGLGWGEAKQRLFQLLDGQLAEKREHYHQLISRPADLEDILLAGAAKARKIATPFLEQLREAVGLRSFRSSVQATTEVKKKAAKSARFVSFRDEDGSFRFRLLAADGEQLLLSRSFADGKSAGAVSKQLQQGGEADVRVEGLGFSLWLNGEQVADGPQFDSAEARDSAVESLRVALQPL
;
A
#
# COMPACT_ATOMS: atom_id res chain seq x y z
N MET A 1 -9.39 17.71 -0.89
CA MET A 1 -8.45 16.73 -0.32
C MET A 1 -7.32 16.56 -1.32
N THR A 2 -6.08 16.60 -0.88
CA THR A 2 -4.91 16.39 -1.76
C THR A 2 -4.65 14.89 -1.87
N THR A 3 -4.51 14.36 -3.08
CA THR A 3 -4.20 12.94 -3.31
C THR A 3 -2.69 12.78 -3.42
N ARG A 4 -2.09 11.99 -2.52
CA ARG A 4 -0.67 11.68 -2.58
C ARG A 4 -0.41 10.52 -3.53
N ILE A 5 0.48 10.77 -4.49
CA ILE A 5 0.89 9.80 -5.51
C ILE A 5 2.37 9.52 -5.32
N LEU A 6 2.77 8.26 -5.24
CA LEU A 6 4.17 7.87 -5.07
C LEU A 6 4.62 6.95 -6.22
N THR A 7 5.71 7.32 -6.87
CA THR A 7 6.29 6.57 -8.00
C THR A 7 7.76 6.27 -7.72
N GLY A 8 8.09 4.97 -7.65
CA GLY A 8 9.46 4.48 -7.56
C GLY A 8 10.11 4.33 -8.93
N ILE A 9 11.30 4.89 -9.09
CA ILE A 9 12.06 4.90 -10.34
C ILE A 9 13.27 3.98 -10.17
N THR A 10 13.25 2.85 -10.87
CA THR A 10 14.35 1.87 -10.83
C THR A 10 15.65 2.45 -11.41
N THR A 11 16.77 2.21 -10.75
CA THR A 11 18.08 2.80 -11.10
C THR A 11 19.06 1.80 -11.73
N THR A 12 18.62 0.99 -12.70
CA THR A 12 19.46 -0.06 -13.33
C THR A 12 19.90 0.21 -14.78
N GLY A 13 19.74 1.44 -15.27
CA GLY A 13 20.48 1.98 -16.43
C GLY A 13 19.83 3.20 -17.09
N THR A 14 20.44 3.69 -18.17
CA THR A 14 20.03 4.89 -18.93
C THR A 14 18.62 4.82 -19.56
N PRO A 15 17.72 5.78 -19.35
CA PRO A 15 16.41 5.78 -20.00
C PRO A 15 16.47 5.84 -21.54
N HIS A 16 15.53 5.18 -22.21
CA HIS A 16 15.33 5.23 -23.67
C HIS A 16 13.98 5.85 -24.03
N LEU A 17 13.73 6.06 -25.33
CA LEU A 17 12.51 6.71 -25.83
C LEU A 17 11.22 6.02 -25.35
N GLY A 18 11.24 4.69 -25.30
CA GLY A 18 10.16 3.88 -24.71
C GLY A 18 9.84 4.22 -23.25
N ASN A 19 10.85 4.46 -22.40
CA ASN A 19 10.61 4.89 -21.02
C ASN A 19 10.04 6.32 -20.98
N TYR A 20 10.53 7.20 -21.86
CA TYR A 20 10.09 8.58 -21.91
C TYR A 20 8.61 8.70 -22.27
N ALA A 21 8.20 8.14 -23.41
CA ALA A 21 6.80 8.14 -23.81
C ALA A 21 5.93 7.31 -22.87
N GLY A 22 6.50 6.22 -22.34
CA GLY A 22 5.76 5.21 -21.60
C GLY A 22 5.50 5.50 -20.13
N ALA A 23 6.34 6.30 -19.50
CA ALA A 23 6.26 6.51 -18.05
C ALA A 23 6.66 7.94 -17.65
N ILE A 24 7.80 8.44 -18.14
CA ILE A 24 8.36 9.71 -17.67
C ILE A 24 7.47 10.89 -18.08
N ARG A 25 7.10 10.98 -19.36
CA ARG A 25 6.26 12.07 -19.89
C ARG A 25 4.85 12.06 -19.27
N PRO A 26 4.12 10.93 -19.22
CA PRO A 26 2.83 10.86 -18.52
C PRO A 26 2.93 11.24 -17.05
N ALA A 27 3.93 10.72 -16.32
CA ALA A 27 4.12 11.03 -14.91
C ALA A 27 4.38 12.52 -14.66
N ILE A 28 5.21 13.17 -15.48
CA ILE A 28 5.45 14.61 -15.38
C ILE A 28 4.16 15.39 -15.62
N VAL A 29 3.36 15.04 -16.63
CA VAL A 29 2.08 15.69 -16.90
C VAL A 29 1.09 15.48 -15.74
N ALA A 30 1.03 14.27 -15.19
CA ALA A 30 0.19 13.96 -14.04
C ALA A 30 0.59 14.75 -12.79
N SER A 31 1.89 14.97 -12.57
CA SER A 31 2.42 15.74 -11.44
C SER A 31 2.01 17.23 -11.43
N GLN A 32 1.55 17.75 -12.58
CA GLN A 32 1.15 19.15 -12.74
C GLN A 32 -0.34 19.38 -12.48
N GLN A 33 -1.12 18.30 -12.28
CA GLN A 33 -2.56 18.41 -12.05
C GLN A 33 -2.87 19.01 -10.67
N PRO A 34 -3.89 19.87 -10.56
CA PRO A 34 -4.27 20.46 -9.29
C PRO A 34 -4.75 19.39 -8.30
N GLY A 35 -4.42 19.56 -7.01
CA GLY A 35 -4.86 18.64 -5.95
C GLY A 35 -4.05 17.35 -5.84
N VAL A 36 -2.93 17.24 -6.55
CA VAL A 36 -2.00 16.11 -6.47
C VAL A 36 -0.75 16.51 -5.66
N ASP A 37 -0.31 15.62 -4.77
CA ASP A 37 0.97 15.70 -4.05
C ASP A 37 1.86 14.55 -4.51
N SER A 38 2.76 14.82 -5.46
CA SER A 38 3.56 13.79 -6.13
C SER A 38 4.92 13.57 -5.46
N PHE A 39 5.23 12.31 -5.22
CA PHE A 39 6.50 11.80 -4.72
C PHE A 39 7.15 10.95 -5.81
N TYR A 40 8.39 11.30 -6.16
CA TYR A 40 9.22 10.55 -7.10
C TYR A 40 10.51 10.20 -6.39
N PHE A 41 10.91 8.93 -6.43
CA PHE A 41 12.16 8.55 -5.81
C PHE A 41 13.01 7.63 -6.66
N LEU A 42 14.32 7.84 -6.60
CA LEU A 42 15.30 6.93 -7.18
C LEU A 42 15.46 5.74 -6.25
N ALA A 43 14.94 4.57 -6.66
CA ALA A 43 14.95 3.33 -5.91
C ALA A 43 16.34 2.66 -5.93
N ASP A 44 17.32 3.30 -5.31
CA ASP A 44 18.73 2.90 -5.36
C ASP A 44 19.11 1.81 -4.35
N TYR A 45 18.35 1.58 -3.27
CA TYR A 45 18.51 0.33 -2.50
C TYR A 45 17.99 -0.88 -3.27
N HIS A 46 16.88 -0.74 -4.01
CA HIS A 46 16.35 -1.82 -4.85
C HIS A 46 17.32 -2.21 -5.98
N ALA A 47 18.17 -1.29 -6.46
CA ALA A 47 19.15 -1.60 -7.49
C ALA A 47 20.20 -2.62 -7.05
N LEU A 48 20.52 -2.67 -5.74
CA LEU A 48 21.48 -3.62 -5.16
C LEU A 48 21.06 -5.09 -5.33
N ILE A 49 19.78 -5.35 -5.57
CA ILE A 49 19.25 -6.71 -5.73
C ILE A 49 19.65 -7.31 -7.09
N LYS A 50 19.78 -6.47 -8.12
CA LYS A 50 19.95 -6.90 -9.52
C LYS A 50 21.26 -6.45 -10.14
N CYS A 51 22.01 -5.57 -9.48
CA CYS A 51 23.23 -4.98 -10.02
C CYS A 51 24.32 -5.03 -8.95
N ASP A 52 25.41 -5.71 -9.27
CA ASP A 52 26.60 -5.89 -8.45
C ASP A 52 27.73 -4.90 -8.79
N ASP A 53 27.57 -4.11 -9.87
CA ASP A 53 28.49 -3.04 -10.29
C ASP A 53 28.13 -1.68 -9.64
N PRO A 54 28.93 -1.19 -8.66
CA PRO A 54 28.66 0.07 -7.97
C PRO A 54 28.75 1.29 -8.89
N LEU A 55 29.67 1.27 -9.87
CA LEU A 55 29.84 2.39 -10.80
C LEU A 55 28.64 2.50 -11.73
N ARG A 56 28.07 1.37 -12.15
CA ARG A 56 26.84 1.34 -12.93
C ARG A 56 25.65 1.90 -12.14
N ILE A 57 25.52 1.56 -10.85
CA ILE A 57 24.47 2.14 -9.99
C ILE A 57 24.65 3.65 -9.86
N GLN A 58 25.87 4.11 -9.56
CA GLN A 58 26.17 5.55 -9.44
C GLN A 58 25.84 6.31 -10.72
N ARG A 59 26.32 5.83 -11.88
CA ARG A 59 26.04 6.45 -13.18
C ARG A 59 24.55 6.47 -13.49
N SER A 60 23.86 5.35 -13.26
CA SER A 60 22.43 5.22 -13.52
C SER A 60 21.60 6.18 -12.68
N ARG A 61 21.92 6.36 -11.39
CA ARG A 61 21.28 7.36 -10.51
C ARG A 61 21.40 8.76 -11.10
N LEU A 62 22.61 9.15 -11.53
CA LEU A 62 22.88 10.46 -12.13
C LEU A 62 22.08 10.65 -13.43
N GLU A 63 22.18 9.70 -14.36
CA GLU A 63 21.52 9.78 -15.67
C GLU A 63 20.00 9.81 -15.56
N ILE A 64 19.42 9.04 -14.65
CA ILE A 64 17.97 9.03 -14.42
C ILE A 64 17.52 10.33 -13.78
N ALA A 65 18.23 10.83 -12.77
CA ALA A 65 17.90 12.12 -12.15
C ALA A 65 17.87 13.24 -13.18
N ALA A 66 18.94 13.35 -13.97
CA ALA A 66 19.05 14.32 -15.06
C ALA A 66 17.93 14.13 -16.10
N THR A 67 17.57 12.89 -16.42
CA THR A 67 16.50 12.60 -17.40
C THR A 67 15.15 13.13 -16.94
N TRP A 68 14.77 12.91 -15.68
CA TRP A 68 13.47 13.37 -15.17
C TRP A 68 13.39 14.89 -15.10
N LEU A 69 14.46 15.55 -14.64
CA LEU A 69 14.55 17.02 -14.58
C LEU A 69 14.54 17.63 -15.99
N ALA A 70 15.35 17.12 -16.91
CA ALA A 70 15.33 17.50 -18.33
C ALA A 70 13.98 17.23 -19.01
N GLY A 71 13.29 16.17 -18.58
CA GLY A 71 11.93 15.84 -19.00
C GLY A 71 10.91 16.93 -18.65
N GLY A 72 11.19 17.74 -17.63
CA GLY A 72 10.32 18.81 -17.12
C GLY A 72 9.73 18.52 -15.74
N LEU A 73 10.28 17.57 -14.98
CA LEU A 73 9.88 17.37 -13.59
C LEU A 73 10.30 18.60 -12.77
N ASP A 74 9.35 19.23 -12.09
CA ASP A 74 9.58 20.46 -11.31
C ASP A 74 9.80 20.13 -9.83
N PRO A 75 11.04 20.13 -9.31
CA PRO A 75 11.35 19.80 -7.93
C PRO A 75 10.84 20.83 -6.92
N ALA A 76 10.37 22.00 -7.36
CA ALA A 76 9.69 22.95 -6.48
C ALA A 76 8.28 22.45 -6.13
N LYS A 77 7.59 21.80 -7.09
CA LYS A 77 6.21 21.31 -6.94
C LYS A 77 6.12 19.89 -6.39
N VAL A 78 7.08 19.03 -6.72
CA VAL A 78 7.09 17.62 -6.30
C VAL A 78 8.10 17.38 -5.18
N THR A 79 7.99 16.23 -4.53
CA THR A 79 9.05 15.70 -3.65
C THR A 79 9.88 14.68 -4.45
N PHE A 80 11.09 15.08 -4.86
CA PHE A 80 11.99 14.26 -5.68
C PHE A 80 13.30 13.94 -4.95
N TYR A 81 13.56 12.67 -4.65
CA TYR A 81 14.65 12.27 -3.74
C TYR A 81 15.28 10.92 -4.11
N ARG A 82 16.38 10.56 -3.46
CA ARG A 82 16.95 9.20 -3.52
C ARG A 82 16.46 8.38 -2.33
N GLN A 83 16.14 7.11 -2.55
CA GLN A 83 15.73 6.20 -1.48
C GLN A 83 16.78 6.16 -0.36
N SER A 84 18.05 6.08 -0.74
CA SER A 84 19.20 6.07 0.19
C SER A 84 19.41 7.35 1.00
N ASP A 85 18.78 8.48 0.64
CA ASP A 85 18.85 9.72 1.44
C ASP A 85 17.81 9.76 2.57
N ILE A 86 16.94 8.74 2.67
CA ILE A 86 15.90 8.64 3.70
C ILE A 86 16.28 7.51 4.67
N PRO A 87 17.08 7.80 5.71
CA PRO A 87 17.54 6.79 6.67
C PRO A 87 16.39 6.13 7.45
N GLU A 88 15.22 6.75 7.46
CA GLU A 88 14.01 6.20 8.07
C GLU A 88 13.46 4.97 7.32
N ILE A 89 13.71 4.83 6.01
CA ILE A 89 13.18 3.74 5.19
C ILE A 89 13.74 2.36 5.61
N PRO A 90 15.07 2.17 5.76
CA PRO A 90 15.61 0.91 6.28
C PRO A 90 15.06 0.53 7.66
N GLU A 91 14.88 1.49 8.56
CA GLU A 91 14.32 1.22 9.89
C GLU A 91 12.86 0.79 9.80
N LEU A 92 12.02 1.51 9.03
CA LEU A 92 10.64 1.09 8.79
C LEU A 92 10.59 -0.30 8.14
N THR A 93 11.48 -0.58 7.19
CA THR A 93 11.58 -1.90 6.55
C THR A 93 11.77 -3.00 7.58
N TRP A 94 12.59 -2.77 8.61
CA TRP A 94 12.76 -3.72 9.71
C TRP A 94 11.49 -3.90 10.53
N LEU A 95 10.83 -2.80 10.91
CA LEU A 95 9.56 -2.87 11.65
C LEU A 95 8.49 -3.65 10.87
N LEU A 96 8.39 -3.40 9.56
CA LEU A 96 7.45 -4.10 8.68
C LEU A 96 7.84 -5.57 8.48
N THR A 97 9.13 -5.89 8.46
CA THR A 97 9.62 -7.28 8.36
C THR A 97 9.13 -8.12 9.53
N CYS A 98 9.11 -7.57 10.75
CA CYS A 98 8.63 -8.27 11.94
C CYS A 98 7.13 -8.64 11.88
N VAL A 99 6.34 -7.97 11.05
CA VAL A 99 4.91 -8.28 10.86
C VAL A 99 4.60 -8.97 9.54
N ALA A 100 5.49 -8.91 8.54
CA ALA A 100 5.31 -9.57 7.27
C ALA A 100 5.33 -11.10 7.43
N ALA A 101 4.25 -11.77 7.02
CA ALA A 101 4.20 -13.23 7.07
C ALA A 101 5.16 -13.82 6.02
N LYS A 102 6.02 -14.78 6.42
CA LYS A 102 6.86 -15.53 5.46
C LYS A 102 6.05 -16.11 4.30
N GLY A 103 4.85 -16.63 4.59
CA GLY A 103 3.96 -17.18 3.57
C GLY A 103 3.51 -16.17 2.51
N LEU A 104 3.40 -14.88 2.85
CA LEU A 104 3.12 -13.81 1.89
C LEU A 104 4.27 -13.67 0.89
N LEU A 105 5.52 -13.63 1.39
CA LEU A 105 6.72 -13.51 0.57
C LEU A 105 7.01 -14.76 -0.25
N ASN A 106 6.72 -15.96 0.27
CA ASN A 106 6.78 -17.21 -0.50
C ASN A 106 5.91 -17.17 -1.78
N ARG A 107 4.88 -16.31 -1.83
CA ARG A 107 3.97 -16.18 -2.99
C ARG A 107 4.34 -15.02 -3.92
N ALA A 108 5.38 -14.24 -3.59
CA ALA A 108 5.82 -13.14 -4.43
C ALA A 108 6.27 -13.66 -5.81
N HIS A 109 5.77 -13.05 -6.89
CA HIS A 109 6.01 -13.53 -8.25
C HIS A 109 7.49 -13.66 -8.59
N ALA A 110 8.33 -12.70 -8.18
CA ALA A 110 9.76 -12.72 -8.48
C ALA A 110 10.49 -13.90 -7.79
N TYR A 111 10.13 -14.21 -6.53
CA TYR A 111 10.68 -15.35 -5.82
C TYR A 111 10.21 -16.66 -6.47
N LYS A 112 8.89 -16.81 -6.67
CA LYS A 112 8.30 -17.98 -7.31
C LYS A 112 8.91 -18.26 -8.68
N ALA A 113 9.05 -17.25 -9.54
CA ALA A 113 9.63 -17.43 -10.85
C ALA A 113 11.08 -17.91 -10.81
N SER A 114 11.85 -17.52 -9.78
CA SER A 114 13.23 -17.98 -9.59
C SER A 114 13.26 -19.44 -9.13
N VAL A 115 12.38 -19.80 -8.18
CA VAL A 115 12.19 -21.18 -7.71
C VAL A 115 11.75 -22.11 -8.84
N ASP A 116 10.73 -21.69 -9.60
CA ASP A 116 10.17 -22.49 -10.71
C ASP A 116 11.26 -22.77 -11.75
N LYS A 117 12.08 -21.76 -12.10
CA LYS A 117 13.23 -21.93 -13.01
C LYS A 117 14.27 -22.92 -12.46
N ASN A 118 14.61 -22.83 -11.18
CA ASN A 118 15.59 -23.74 -10.56
C ASN A 118 15.07 -25.20 -10.58
N LEU A 119 13.80 -25.39 -10.25
CA LEU A 119 13.14 -26.69 -10.30
C LEU A 119 13.12 -27.29 -11.72
N GLU A 120 12.83 -26.47 -12.75
CA GLU A 120 12.90 -26.89 -14.15
C GLU A 120 14.30 -27.37 -14.56
N THR A 121 15.34 -26.78 -13.98
CA THR A 121 16.74 -27.17 -14.23
C THR A 121 17.26 -28.26 -13.29
N GLY A 122 16.45 -28.76 -12.35
CA GLY A 122 16.86 -29.77 -11.37
C GLY A 122 17.80 -29.25 -10.27
N GLU A 123 17.86 -27.93 -10.10
CA GLU A 123 18.67 -27.25 -9.08
C GLU A 123 17.91 -27.14 -7.74
N ASP A 124 18.62 -26.78 -6.67
CA ASP A 124 17.98 -26.43 -5.39
C ASP A 124 16.99 -25.27 -5.59
N PRO A 125 15.76 -25.33 -5.01
CA PRO A 125 14.75 -24.28 -5.18
C PRO A 125 15.25 -22.86 -4.91
N ASP A 126 16.12 -22.70 -3.92
CA ASP A 126 16.66 -21.40 -3.49
C ASP A 126 18.07 -21.12 -4.06
N ALA A 127 18.56 -21.94 -5.01
CA ALA A 127 19.83 -21.70 -5.69
C ALA A 127 19.88 -20.29 -6.32
N GLY A 128 20.89 -19.50 -5.93
CA GLY A 128 21.04 -18.12 -6.40
C GLY A 128 19.99 -17.12 -5.90
N VAL A 129 19.07 -17.53 -5.01
CA VAL A 129 18.09 -16.63 -4.40
C VAL A 129 18.71 -15.92 -3.20
N THR A 130 18.80 -14.59 -3.27
CA THR A 130 19.29 -13.77 -2.15
C THR A 130 18.14 -13.32 -1.25
N MET A 131 18.44 -13.00 0.00
CA MET A 131 17.48 -12.34 0.89
C MET A 131 17.00 -10.99 0.34
N GLY A 132 17.82 -10.30 -0.46
CA GLY A 132 17.40 -9.11 -1.19
C GLY A 132 16.25 -9.40 -2.16
N LEU A 133 16.38 -10.44 -2.99
CA LEU A 133 15.32 -10.87 -3.92
C LEU A 133 14.06 -11.35 -3.18
N TYR A 134 14.22 -12.02 -2.05
CA TYR A 134 13.10 -12.53 -1.28
C TYR A 134 12.35 -11.43 -0.50
N SER A 135 13.09 -10.47 0.07
CA SER A 135 12.54 -9.49 1.03
C SER A 135 12.25 -8.10 0.43
N TYR A 136 12.64 -7.80 -0.82
CA TYR A 136 12.37 -6.48 -1.40
C TYR A 136 10.89 -6.04 -1.44
N PRO A 137 9.87 -6.93 -1.48
CA PRO A 137 8.49 -6.47 -1.37
C PRO A 137 8.22 -5.75 -0.03
N VAL A 138 8.94 -6.09 1.04
CA VAL A 138 8.85 -5.40 2.33
C VAL A 138 9.51 -4.02 2.28
N LEU A 139 10.66 -3.91 1.61
CA LEU A 139 11.32 -2.61 1.36
C LEU A 139 10.43 -1.70 0.52
N MET A 140 9.80 -2.24 -0.54
CA MET A 140 8.84 -1.50 -1.36
C MET A 140 7.60 -1.09 -0.55
N ALA A 141 7.11 -1.95 0.36
CA ALA A 141 6.06 -1.57 1.29
C ALA A 141 6.49 -0.41 2.19
N ALA A 142 7.72 -0.41 2.71
CA ALA A 142 8.25 0.70 3.50
C ALA A 142 8.32 2.00 2.68
N ASP A 143 8.77 1.94 1.42
CA ASP A 143 8.80 3.10 0.52
C ASP A 143 7.41 3.74 0.34
N ILE A 144 6.38 2.92 0.18
CA ILE A 144 4.99 3.36 -0.02
C ILE A 144 4.38 3.90 1.29
N LEU A 145 4.52 3.12 2.36
CA LEU A 145 3.85 3.36 3.63
C LEU A 145 4.47 4.51 4.42
N MET A 146 5.79 4.75 4.31
CA MET A 146 6.47 5.88 4.97
C MET A 146 5.82 7.23 4.65
N PHE A 147 5.27 7.37 3.44
CA PHE A 147 4.64 8.60 2.99
C PHE A 147 3.12 8.51 2.94
N ASN A 148 2.51 7.39 3.38
CA ASN A 148 1.07 7.17 3.33
C ASN A 148 0.48 7.49 1.94
N ALA A 149 1.13 6.97 0.89
CA ALA A 149 0.68 7.21 -0.48
C ALA A 149 -0.73 6.66 -0.69
N ASN A 150 -1.62 7.48 -1.27
CA ASN A 150 -2.97 7.03 -1.61
C ASN A 150 -2.97 6.19 -2.89
N LYS A 151 -2.15 6.61 -3.86
CA LYS A 151 -2.08 6.00 -5.19
C LYS A 151 -0.64 5.68 -5.56
N VAL A 152 -0.42 4.51 -6.13
CA VAL A 152 0.89 4.05 -6.60
C VAL A 152 0.77 3.65 -8.06
N PRO A 153 1.21 4.50 -9.00
CA PRO A 153 1.23 4.18 -10.42
C PRO A 153 2.19 3.03 -10.69
N VAL A 154 1.68 1.93 -11.24
CA VAL A 154 2.45 0.70 -11.45
C VAL A 154 2.06 -0.01 -12.73
N GLY A 155 2.99 -0.81 -13.27
CA GLY A 155 2.68 -1.79 -14.30
C GLY A 155 1.78 -2.91 -13.76
N ARG A 156 1.06 -3.60 -14.65
CA ARG A 156 0.18 -4.73 -14.28
C ARG A 156 0.91 -5.85 -13.51
N ASP A 157 2.19 -6.04 -13.81
CA ASP A 157 3.08 -7.01 -13.17
C ASP A 157 3.47 -6.63 -11.73
N GLN A 158 3.24 -5.39 -11.30
CA GLN A 158 3.62 -4.87 -9.99
C GLN A 158 2.41 -4.62 -9.06
N ILE A 159 1.19 -4.97 -9.48
CA ILE A 159 -0.03 -4.86 -8.65
C ILE A 159 0.14 -5.65 -7.34
N GLN A 160 0.71 -6.85 -7.44
CA GLN A 160 0.94 -7.72 -6.29
C GLN A 160 1.79 -7.03 -5.21
N HIS A 161 2.76 -6.19 -5.58
CA HIS A 161 3.59 -5.47 -4.60
C HIS A 161 2.80 -4.44 -3.82
N VAL A 162 1.87 -3.75 -4.47
CA VAL A 162 0.97 -2.79 -3.81
C VAL A 162 0.00 -3.52 -2.88
N GLU A 163 -0.54 -4.67 -3.31
CA GLU A 163 -1.35 -5.54 -2.46
C GLU A 163 -0.59 -6.04 -1.23
N MET A 164 0.67 -6.45 -1.40
CA MET A 164 1.53 -6.85 -0.29
C MET A 164 1.79 -5.68 0.67
N ALA A 165 2.03 -4.47 0.17
CA ALA A 165 2.17 -3.28 1.01
C ALA A 165 0.90 -3.01 1.82
N ARG A 166 -0.28 -3.18 1.20
CA ARG A 166 -1.58 -3.05 1.86
C ARG A 166 -1.76 -4.09 2.98
N ASP A 167 -1.48 -5.36 2.71
CA ASP A 167 -1.61 -6.45 3.69
C ASP A 167 -0.64 -6.27 4.87
N ILE A 168 0.60 -5.88 4.60
CA ILE A 168 1.63 -5.60 5.62
C ILE A 168 1.21 -4.40 6.47
N GLY A 169 0.78 -3.30 5.86
CA GLY A 169 0.33 -2.09 6.56
C GLY A 169 -0.90 -2.35 7.43
N GLN A 170 -1.89 -3.07 6.90
CA GLN A 170 -3.08 -3.46 7.66
C GLN A 170 -2.73 -4.32 8.87
N ARG A 171 -1.79 -5.27 8.72
CA ARG A 171 -1.33 -6.09 9.84
C ARG A 171 -0.59 -5.26 10.89
N PHE A 172 0.23 -4.29 10.48
CA PHE A 172 0.89 -3.38 11.40
C PHE A 172 -0.13 -2.56 12.20
N ASN A 173 -1.11 -1.94 11.53
CA ASN A 173 -2.18 -1.18 12.18
C ASN A 173 -2.96 -2.06 13.19
N HIS A 174 -3.27 -3.30 12.83
CA HIS A 174 -3.96 -4.22 13.74
C HIS A 174 -3.16 -4.53 15.00
N LEU A 175 -1.84 -4.77 14.87
CA LEU A 175 -0.98 -5.16 15.99
C LEU A 175 -0.60 -3.98 16.89
N PHE A 176 -0.32 -2.81 16.30
CA PHE A 176 0.27 -1.68 17.03
C PHE A 176 -0.59 -0.42 17.07
N GLY A 177 -1.67 -0.35 16.26
CA GLY A 177 -2.51 0.83 16.10
C GLY A 177 -3.39 1.19 17.31
N GLN A 178 -3.68 0.23 18.19
CA GLN A 178 -4.54 0.44 19.38
C GLN A 178 -5.90 1.10 19.06
N GLY A 179 -6.48 0.78 17.89
CA GLY A 179 -7.73 1.38 17.42
C GLY A 179 -7.57 2.60 16.50
N ASN A 180 -6.33 3.06 16.27
CA ASN A 180 -5.99 4.06 15.26
C ASN A 180 -5.21 3.41 14.11
N ASP A 181 -5.43 3.90 12.88
CA ASP A 181 -4.65 3.48 11.72
C ASP A 181 -3.47 4.43 11.50
N PHE A 182 -2.25 3.89 11.54
CA PHE A 182 -1.03 4.64 11.16
C PHE A 182 -0.90 4.76 9.65
N PHE A 183 -1.19 3.65 8.96
CA PHE A 183 -1.00 3.53 7.52
C PHE A 183 -2.29 3.73 6.74
N ALA A 184 -2.24 4.61 5.75
CA ALA A 184 -3.21 4.63 4.66
C ALA A 184 -2.93 3.44 3.73
N LEU A 185 -4.00 2.75 3.32
CA LEU A 185 -3.90 1.59 2.44
C LEU A 185 -3.79 2.07 0.98
N PRO A 186 -2.68 1.79 0.29
CA PRO A 186 -2.44 2.31 -1.06
C PRO A 186 -3.29 1.60 -2.11
N GLU A 187 -3.67 2.33 -3.15
CA GLU A 187 -4.31 1.79 -4.36
C GLU A 187 -3.31 1.73 -5.52
N ALA A 188 -3.28 0.60 -6.22
CA ALA A 188 -2.53 0.48 -7.48
C ALA A 188 -3.26 1.26 -8.57
N VAL A 189 -2.54 2.09 -9.33
CA VAL A 189 -3.07 2.79 -10.51
C VAL A 189 -2.38 2.26 -11.75
N ILE A 190 -3.19 1.76 -12.69
CA ILE A 190 -2.70 1.28 -13.98
C ILE A 190 -3.01 2.37 -15.01
N GLU A 191 -2.00 2.85 -15.72
CA GLU A 191 -2.23 3.74 -16.86
C GLU A 191 -2.72 2.91 -18.06
N GLU A 192 -4.01 3.00 -18.38
CA GLU A 192 -4.63 2.27 -19.50
C GLU A 192 -4.17 2.77 -20.88
N SER A 193 -3.71 4.01 -20.97
CA SER A 193 -3.51 4.75 -22.23
C SER A 193 -2.08 4.71 -22.77
N VAL A 194 -1.15 4.04 -22.10
CA VAL A 194 0.24 3.98 -22.56
C VAL A 194 0.47 2.75 -23.42
N ALA A 195 0.37 2.94 -24.74
CA ALA A 195 0.84 1.95 -25.69
C ALA A 195 2.35 1.69 -25.47
N THR A 196 2.70 0.42 -25.30
CA THR A 196 4.12 0.02 -25.26
C THR A 196 4.76 0.35 -26.61
N LEU A 197 5.77 1.22 -26.60
CA LEU A 197 6.43 1.59 -27.85
C LEU A 197 7.25 0.43 -28.44
N PRO A 198 7.15 0.21 -29.76
CA PRO A 198 8.00 -0.74 -30.45
C PRO A 198 9.44 -0.19 -30.54
N GLY A 199 10.40 -1.10 -30.54
CA GLY A 199 11.81 -0.84 -30.80
C GLY A 199 12.13 -0.78 -32.28
N LEU A 200 13.43 -0.78 -32.59
CA LEU A 200 13.96 -0.74 -33.95
C LEU A 200 13.54 -1.92 -34.83
N ASP A 201 13.09 -3.01 -34.22
CA ASP A 201 12.75 -4.28 -34.88
C ASP A 201 11.25 -4.62 -34.78
N GLY A 202 10.42 -3.69 -34.29
CA GLY A 202 8.98 -3.89 -34.07
C GLY A 202 8.59 -4.62 -32.79
N ARG A 203 9.52 -5.28 -32.07
CA ARG A 203 9.25 -5.85 -30.74
C ARG A 203 9.15 -4.74 -29.70
N LYS A 204 8.67 -5.01 -28.47
CA LYS A 204 8.72 -4.04 -27.36
C LYS A 204 10.11 -3.42 -27.25
N MET A 205 10.20 -2.09 -27.15
CA MET A 205 11.48 -1.41 -26.95
C MET A 205 12.09 -1.81 -25.59
N SER A 206 13.24 -2.46 -25.61
CA SER A 206 13.96 -2.92 -24.43
C SER A 206 15.46 -3.01 -24.69
N LYS A 207 16.26 -2.65 -23.68
CA LYS A 207 17.73 -2.81 -23.74
C LYS A 207 18.15 -4.26 -23.92
N SER A 208 17.40 -5.22 -23.36
CA SER A 208 17.70 -6.65 -23.49
C SER A 208 17.57 -7.17 -24.91
N TYR A 209 16.86 -6.46 -25.77
CA TYR A 209 16.69 -6.79 -27.18
C TYR A 209 17.60 -5.98 -28.10
N ASP A 210 18.42 -5.07 -27.54
CA ASP A 210 19.26 -4.13 -28.29
C ASP A 210 18.51 -3.36 -29.39
N ASN A 211 17.25 -3.04 -29.13
CA ASN A 211 16.34 -2.43 -30.10
C ASN A 211 15.86 -1.04 -29.68
N THR A 212 16.64 -0.32 -28.87
CA THR A 212 16.23 0.96 -28.28
C THR A 212 16.60 2.17 -29.13
N ILE A 213 15.78 3.22 -29.05
CA ILE A 213 16.19 4.58 -29.44
C ILE A 213 16.65 5.31 -28.16
N PRO A 214 17.94 5.68 -28.05
CA PRO A 214 18.44 6.42 -26.91
C PRO A 214 17.74 7.79 -26.78
N LEU A 215 17.50 8.25 -25.55
CA LEU A 215 16.70 9.46 -25.30
C LEU A 215 17.50 10.76 -25.46
N PHE A 216 18.58 10.92 -24.69
CA PHE A 216 19.39 12.15 -24.65
C PHE A 216 20.84 11.91 -25.10
N THR A 217 20.99 11.19 -26.22
CA THR A 217 22.26 11.12 -26.98
C THR A 217 22.36 12.26 -27.98
N SER A 218 23.49 12.39 -28.69
CA SER A 218 23.62 13.41 -29.73
C SER A 218 22.53 13.26 -30.82
N ALA A 219 22.22 14.36 -31.50
CA ALA A 219 21.28 14.34 -32.63
C ALA A 219 21.71 13.35 -33.73
N LYS A 220 23.03 13.22 -33.93
CA LYS A 220 23.60 12.23 -34.85
C LYS A 220 23.28 10.80 -34.40
N ASP A 221 23.53 10.47 -33.13
CA ASP A 221 23.29 9.11 -32.64
C ASP A 221 21.80 8.73 -32.69
N MET A 222 20.91 9.68 -32.41
CA MET A 222 19.47 9.48 -32.54
C MET A 222 19.08 9.23 -34.00
N LYS A 223 19.61 10.03 -34.93
CA LYS A 223 19.40 9.84 -36.37
C LYS A 223 19.90 8.47 -36.83
N ASP A 224 21.09 8.08 -36.40
CA ASP A 224 21.69 6.79 -36.73
C ASP A 224 20.84 5.63 -36.16
N ALA A 225 20.31 5.75 -34.94
CA ALA A 225 19.37 4.78 -34.38
C ALA A 225 18.08 4.68 -35.19
N ILE A 226 17.45 5.80 -35.53
CA ILE A 226 16.23 5.86 -36.34
C ILE A 226 16.45 5.27 -37.73
N SER A 227 17.64 5.46 -38.31
CA SER A 227 17.98 4.88 -39.63
C SER A 227 17.93 3.35 -39.64
N ARG A 228 18.18 2.70 -38.50
CA ARG A 228 18.18 1.24 -38.32
C ARG A 228 16.78 0.64 -38.09
N ILE A 229 15.73 1.46 -37.97
CA ILE A 229 14.36 0.96 -37.85
C ILE A 229 14.05 0.04 -39.03
N VAL A 230 13.64 -1.20 -38.76
CA VAL A 230 13.33 -2.20 -39.78
C VAL A 230 12.06 -1.78 -40.51
N THR A 231 12.09 -1.79 -41.84
CA THR A 231 10.93 -1.49 -42.70
C THR A 231 10.80 -2.57 -43.75
N ASP A 232 9.72 -2.57 -44.53
CA ASP A 232 9.59 -3.47 -45.67
C ASP A 232 10.41 -2.99 -46.89
N SER A 233 10.41 -3.80 -47.96
CA SER A 233 11.18 -3.57 -49.18
C SER A 233 10.46 -2.70 -50.23
N ARG A 234 9.33 -2.06 -49.90
CA ARG A 234 8.59 -1.24 -50.87
C ARG A 234 9.38 -0.02 -51.32
N ALA A 235 9.39 0.24 -52.62
CA ALA A 235 10.12 1.36 -53.22
C ALA A 235 9.46 2.73 -52.90
N PRO A 236 10.18 3.85 -53.06
CA PRO A 236 9.54 5.17 -53.16
C PRO A 236 8.51 5.20 -54.29
N GLY A 237 7.34 5.79 -54.04
CA GLY A 237 6.18 5.78 -54.94
C GLY A 237 5.20 4.63 -54.70
N GLU A 238 5.62 3.55 -54.03
CA GLU A 238 4.72 2.46 -53.63
C GLU A 238 4.05 2.76 -52.30
N ALA A 239 2.71 2.64 -52.26
CA ALA A 239 1.89 2.83 -51.07
C ALA A 239 2.35 1.92 -49.92
N LYS A 240 2.48 2.49 -48.72
CA LYS A 240 2.89 1.80 -47.49
C LYS A 240 1.71 1.71 -46.54
N ASP A 241 1.55 0.54 -45.92
CA ASP A 241 0.51 0.31 -44.94
C ASP A 241 0.98 0.85 -43.57
N PRO A 242 0.37 1.95 -43.05
CA PRO A 242 0.77 2.54 -41.78
C PRO A 242 0.42 1.64 -40.59
N ASP A 243 -0.65 0.84 -40.70
CA ASP A 243 -1.17 0.02 -39.60
C ASP A 243 -0.26 -1.21 -39.35
N ASN A 244 0.55 -1.58 -40.33
CA ASN A 244 1.59 -2.62 -40.24
C ASN A 244 3.02 -2.05 -40.07
N SER A 245 3.17 -0.75 -39.79
CA SER A 245 4.47 -0.09 -39.65
C SER A 245 4.74 0.38 -38.22
N HIS A 246 5.74 -0.23 -37.56
CA HIS A 246 6.17 0.24 -36.24
C HIS A 246 6.85 1.62 -36.28
N LEU A 247 7.35 2.05 -37.45
CA LEU A 247 7.79 3.43 -37.66
C LEU A 247 6.60 4.41 -37.53
N PHE A 248 5.45 4.06 -38.09
CA PHE A 248 4.24 4.86 -37.95
C PHE A 248 3.76 4.89 -36.49
N THR A 249 3.79 3.77 -35.78
CA THR A 249 3.49 3.72 -34.33
C THR A 249 4.40 4.67 -33.52
N LEU A 250 5.71 4.69 -33.83
CA LEU A 250 6.65 5.62 -33.21
C LEU A 250 6.30 7.07 -33.54
N PHE A 251 5.99 7.38 -34.80
CA PHE A 251 5.61 8.74 -35.20
C PHE A 251 4.32 9.20 -34.50
N GLN A 252 3.30 8.33 -34.45
CA GLN A 252 2.01 8.61 -33.79
C GLN A 252 2.20 8.99 -32.32
N ALA A 253 3.10 8.33 -31.58
CA ALA A 253 3.31 8.58 -30.17
C ALA A 253 3.91 9.96 -29.81
N PHE A 254 4.43 10.67 -30.82
CA PHE A 254 5.06 11.98 -30.66
C PHE A 254 4.41 13.06 -31.54
N SER A 255 3.47 12.72 -32.41
CA SER A 255 2.83 13.68 -33.31
C SER A 255 1.50 14.16 -32.76
N THR A 256 1.08 15.35 -33.21
CA THR A 256 -0.32 15.78 -33.03
C THR A 256 -1.23 14.93 -33.94
N PRO A 257 -2.55 14.88 -33.67
CA PRO A 257 -3.49 14.17 -34.56
C PRO A 257 -3.40 14.61 -36.02
N ALA A 258 -3.19 15.92 -36.27
CA ALA A 258 -3.04 16.46 -37.62
C ALA A 258 -1.74 16.00 -38.29
N GLN A 259 -0.60 16.04 -37.58
CA GLN A 259 0.68 15.53 -38.09
C GLN A 259 0.61 14.03 -38.37
N CYS A 260 -0.03 13.26 -37.48
CA CYS A 260 -0.20 11.81 -37.64
C CYS A 260 -1.05 11.48 -38.88
N ALA A 261 -2.15 12.20 -39.10
CA ALA A 261 -3.01 12.01 -40.27
C ALA A 261 -2.27 12.35 -41.58
N ALA A 262 -1.57 13.48 -41.62
CA ALA A 262 -0.77 13.86 -42.79
C ALA A 262 0.31 12.82 -43.10
N PHE A 263 1.04 12.35 -42.09
CA PHE A 263 2.07 11.33 -42.27
C PHE A 263 1.48 9.99 -42.73
N ARG A 264 0.27 9.64 -42.26
CA ARG A 264 -0.48 8.47 -42.73
C ARG A 264 -0.77 8.59 -44.23
N ASP A 265 -1.29 9.73 -44.66
CA ASP A 265 -1.64 9.98 -46.06
C ASP A 265 -0.41 9.99 -46.97
N GLU A 266 0.70 10.58 -46.52
CA GLU A 266 1.98 10.56 -47.26
C GLU A 266 2.50 9.13 -47.47
N LEU A 267 2.43 8.26 -46.45
CA LEU A 267 2.80 6.85 -46.57
C LEU A 267 1.92 6.12 -47.60
N LEU A 268 0.61 6.36 -47.58
CA LEU A 268 -0.34 5.78 -48.53
C LEU A 268 -0.13 6.30 -49.96
N GLN A 269 0.35 7.54 -50.12
CA GLN A 269 0.72 8.14 -51.41
C GLN A 269 2.12 7.75 -51.89
N GLY A 270 2.86 6.95 -51.12
CA GLY A 270 4.12 6.36 -51.55
C GLY A 270 5.39 7.01 -51.01
N LEU A 271 5.33 7.79 -49.93
CA LEU A 271 6.51 8.33 -49.24
C LEU A 271 7.60 7.25 -49.04
N GLY A 272 8.84 7.52 -49.42
CA GLY A 272 9.94 6.55 -49.27
C GLY A 272 10.33 6.33 -47.80
N TRP A 273 10.74 5.11 -47.43
CA TRP A 273 11.13 4.81 -46.04
C TRP A 273 12.28 5.66 -45.50
N GLY A 274 13.24 6.02 -46.37
CA GLY A 274 14.34 6.92 -45.98
C GLY A 274 13.84 8.31 -45.59
N GLU A 275 12.90 8.87 -46.34
CA GLU A 275 12.28 10.16 -45.99
C GLU A 275 11.37 10.02 -44.76
N ALA A 276 10.59 8.95 -44.66
CA ALA A 276 9.76 8.68 -43.48
C ALA A 276 10.59 8.62 -42.18
N LYS A 277 11.75 7.96 -42.21
CA LYS A 277 12.73 7.94 -41.09
C LYS A 277 13.27 9.35 -40.79
N GLN A 278 13.55 10.14 -41.82
CA GLN A 278 14.00 11.52 -41.67
C GLN A 278 12.91 12.41 -41.03
N ARG A 279 11.64 12.22 -41.37
CA ARG A 279 10.50 12.93 -40.73
C ARG A 279 10.36 12.57 -39.25
N LEU A 280 10.47 11.28 -38.91
CA LEU A 280 10.48 10.85 -37.51
C LEU A 280 11.65 11.47 -36.74
N PHE A 281 12.85 11.48 -37.30
CA PHE A 281 14.01 12.13 -36.69
C PHE A 281 13.75 13.63 -36.44
N GLN A 282 13.27 14.37 -37.45
CA GLN A 282 12.98 15.80 -37.30
C GLN A 282 11.92 16.08 -36.23
N LEU A 283 10.86 15.26 -36.17
CA LEU A 283 9.82 15.36 -35.15
C LEU A 283 10.40 15.17 -33.73
N LEU A 284 11.15 14.09 -33.53
CA LEU A 284 11.73 13.76 -32.24
C LEU A 284 12.80 14.78 -31.83
N ASP A 285 13.70 15.14 -32.74
CA ASP A 285 14.76 16.11 -32.47
C ASP A 285 14.17 17.48 -32.13
N GLY A 286 13.16 17.95 -32.86
CA GLY A 286 12.48 19.21 -32.57
C GLY A 286 11.82 19.27 -31.19
N GLN A 287 11.32 18.13 -30.67
CA GLN A 287 10.70 18.06 -29.35
C GLN A 287 11.69 17.82 -28.21
N LEU A 288 12.78 17.10 -28.49
CA LEU A 288 13.73 16.65 -27.48
C LEU A 288 15.00 17.49 -27.43
N ALA A 289 15.25 18.39 -28.39
CA ALA A 289 16.49 19.18 -28.47
C ALA A 289 16.74 20.02 -27.20
N GLU A 290 15.76 20.80 -26.76
CA GLU A 290 15.88 21.62 -25.53
C GLU A 290 16.09 20.74 -24.29
N LYS A 291 15.33 19.64 -24.19
CA LYS A 291 15.46 18.68 -23.10
C LYS A 291 16.83 18.02 -23.08
N ARG A 292 17.36 17.67 -24.25
CA ARG A 292 18.70 17.11 -24.42
C ARG A 292 19.78 18.10 -24.01
N GLU A 293 19.64 19.38 -24.37
CA GLU A 293 20.56 20.42 -23.94
C GLU A 293 20.55 20.55 -22.41
N HIS A 294 19.36 20.66 -21.80
CA HIS A 294 19.20 20.72 -20.35
C HIS A 294 19.77 19.47 -19.65
N TYR A 295 19.54 18.28 -20.22
CA TYR A 295 20.13 17.03 -19.73
C TYR A 295 21.66 17.12 -19.70
N HIS A 296 22.30 17.53 -20.79
CA HIS A 296 23.76 17.63 -20.84
C HIS A 296 24.31 18.71 -19.89
N GLN A 297 23.59 19.82 -19.71
CA GLN A 297 23.94 20.83 -18.69
C GLN A 297 23.94 20.22 -17.28
N LEU A 298 22.88 19.49 -16.92
CA LEU A 298 22.78 18.80 -15.62
C LEU A 298 23.89 17.75 -15.43
N ILE A 299 24.15 16.93 -16.45
CA ILE A 299 25.23 15.92 -16.40
C ILE A 299 26.60 16.56 -16.21
N SER A 300 26.86 17.72 -16.82
CA SER A 300 28.12 18.44 -16.66
C SER A 300 28.29 19.11 -15.29
N ARG A 301 27.21 19.19 -14.50
CA ARG A 301 27.14 19.87 -13.20
C ARG A 301 26.54 18.95 -12.13
N PRO A 302 27.19 17.83 -11.79
CA PRO A 302 26.64 16.83 -10.87
C PRO A 302 26.39 17.37 -9.45
N ALA A 303 27.11 18.42 -9.03
CA ALA A 303 26.86 19.08 -7.74
C ALA A 303 25.46 19.73 -7.68
N ASP A 304 25.00 20.34 -8.76
CA ASP A 304 23.66 20.94 -8.80
C ASP A 304 22.55 19.87 -8.70
N LEU A 305 22.78 18.71 -9.34
CA LEU A 305 21.89 17.55 -9.21
C LEU A 305 21.84 17.02 -7.77
N GLU A 306 23.00 16.97 -7.11
CA GLU A 306 23.12 16.59 -5.70
C GLU A 306 22.29 17.54 -4.81
N ASP A 307 22.44 18.85 -4.98
CA ASP A 307 21.72 19.86 -4.21
C ASP A 307 20.20 19.75 -4.40
N ILE A 308 19.73 19.51 -5.62
CA ILE A 308 18.30 19.30 -5.92
C ILE A 308 17.76 18.07 -5.19
N LEU A 309 18.47 16.95 -5.25
CA LEU A 309 18.06 15.69 -4.62
C LEU A 309 18.08 15.79 -3.09
N LEU A 310 19.09 16.44 -2.51
CA LEU A 310 19.17 16.69 -1.06
C LEU A 310 18.05 17.63 -0.58
N ALA A 311 17.69 18.64 -1.37
CA ALA A 311 16.55 19.50 -1.06
C ALA A 311 15.23 18.71 -1.06
N GLY A 312 15.03 17.79 -2.01
CA GLY A 312 13.88 16.90 -2.04
C GLY A 312 13.90 15.88 -0.90
N ALA A 313 15.06 15.33 -0.54
CA ALA A 313 15.21 14.47 0.62
C ALA A 313 14.85 15.20 1.92
N ALA A 314 15.27 16.46 2.07
CA ALA A 314 14.86 17.29 3.20
C ALA A 314 13.34 17.50 3.27
N LYS A 315 12.64 17.65 2.13
CA LYS A 315 11.16 17.68 2.11
C LYS A 315 10.56 16.35 2.55
N ALA A 316 11.07 15.24 2.04
CA ALA A 316 10.61 13.90 2.40
C ALA A 316 10.83 13.61 3.90
N ARG A 317 12.01 13.93 4.45
CA ARG A 317 12.35 13.68 5.86
C ARG A 317 11.54 14.49 6.85
N LYS A 318 11.05 15.68 6.47
CA LYS A 318 10.08 16.43 7.28
C LYS A 318 8.80 15.64 7.56
N ILE A 319 8.46 14.67 6.70
CA ILE A 319 7.33 13.75 6.88
C ILE A 319 7.81 12.45 7.55
N ALA A 320 8.87 11.85 7.01
CA ALA A 320 9.33 10.53 7.43
C ALA A 320 9.84 10.49 8.88
N THR A 321 10.66 11.48 9.30
CA THR A 321 11.27 11.50 10.64
C THR A 321 10.22 11.51 11.77
N PRO A 322 9.26 12.46 11.83
CA PRO A 322 8.26 12.45 12.89
C PRO A 322 7.29 11.26 12.79
N PHE A 323 7.03 10.75 11.59
CA PHE A 323 6.17 9.59 11.42
C PHE A 323 6.85 8.31 11.92
N LEU A 324 8.11 8.08 11.58
CA LEU A 324 8.87 6.94 12.10
C LEU A 324 8.97 6.98 13.63
N GLU A 325 9.13 8.15 14.24
CA GLU A 325 9.13 8.26 15.70
C GLU A 325 7.80 7.81 16.32
N GLN A 326 6.66 8.14 15.70
CA GLN A 326 5.36 7.62 16.12
C GLN A 326 5.28 6.09 16.01
N LEU A 327 5.81 5.52 14.92
CA LEU A 327 5.85 4.07 14.73
C LEU A 327 6.76 3.40 15.76
N ARG A 328 7.93 3.98 16.05
CA ARG A 328 8.87 3.53 17.09
C ARG A 328 8.19 3.50 18.46
N GLU A 329 7.48 4.56 18.82
CA GLU A 329 6.67 4.61 20.05
C GLU A 329 5.61 3.49 20.07
N ALA A 330 4.90 3.28 18.97
CA ALA A 330 3.84 2.27 18.87
C ALA A 330 4.35 0.83 19.04
N VAL A 331 5.56 0.53 18.54
CA VAL A 331 6.21 -0.78 18.71
C VAL A 331 7.01 -0.91 20.02
N GLY A 332 6.99 0.13 20.87
CA GLY A 332 7.67 0.13 22.16
C GLY A 332 9.16 0.48 22.14
N LEU A 333 9.70 0.97 21.02
CA LEU A 333 11.07 1.47 20.87
C LEU A 333 11.20 2.93 21.33
N ARG A 334 10.64 3.21 22.51
CA ARG A 334 10.51 4.55 23.10
C ARG A 334 11.61 4.86 24.10
N SER A 335 11.79 6.14 24.38
CA SER A 335 12.76 6.61 25.37
C SER A 335 12.39 6.17 26.80
N PHE A 336 13.37 5.63 27.53
CA PHE A 336 13.21 5.31 28.97
C PHE A 336 13.12 6.56 29.88
N ARG A 337 13.49 7.74 29.36
CA ARG A 337 13.38 9.01 30.10
C ARG A 337 11.96 9.55 30.09
N SER A 338 11.17 9.13 29.12
CA SER A 338 9.72 9.32 29.11
C SER A 338 9.17 8.33 30.13
N SER A 339 8.72 8.79 31.30
CA SER A 339 7.96 7.94 32.19
C SER A 339 6.73 7.48 31.44
N VAL A 340 6.72 6.23 31.02
CA VAL A 340 5.55 5.59 30.44
C VAL A 340 4.49 5.62 31.53
N GLN A 341 3.59 6.60 31.48
CA GLN A 341 2.23 6.33 31.90
C GLN A 341 1.80 5.22 30.97
N ALA A 342 1.92 3.98 31.44
CA ALA A 342 1.17 2.92 30.85
C ALA A 342 -0.26 3.42 31.00
N THR A 343 -0.83 3.96 29.93
CA THR A 343 -2.24 3.79 29.66
C THR A 343 -2.37 2.28 29.45
N THR A 344 -2.29 1.54 30.56
CA THR A 344 -3.30 0.56 30.84
C THR A 344 -4.63 1.30 30.73
N GLU A 345 -5.09 1.49 29.49
CA GLU A 345 -6.42 1.05 29.17
C GLU A 345 -6.47 -0.46 29.42
N VAL A 346 -6.35 -0.84 30.70
CA VAL A 346 -7.41 -1.59 31.30
C VAL A 346 -8.62 -0.76 30.93
N LYS A 347 -9.30 -1.14 29.85
CA LYS A 347 -10.75 -1.00 29.82
C LYS A 347 -11.12 -1.41 31.22
N LYS A 348 -11.47 -0.45 32.09
CA LYS A 348 -12.21 -0.77 33.29
C LYS A 348 -13.35 -1.57 32.69
N LYS A 349 -13.30 -2.90 32.84
CA LYS A 349 -14.52 -3.69 32.84
C LYS A 349 -15.33 -2.88 33.84
N ALA A 350 -16.35 -2.19 33.35
CA ALA A 350 -17.35 -1.61 34.22
C ALA A 350 -17.58 -2.69 35.27
N ALA A 351 -17.38 -2.35 36.55
CA ALA A 351 -17.61 -3.30 37.63
C ALA A 351 -18.93 -3.96 37.28
N LYS A 352 -18.90 -5.26 36.95
CA LYS A 352 -20.10 -5.93 36.44
C LYS A 352 -21.10 -5.78 37.58
N SER A 353 -22.14 -4.99 37.39
CA SER A 353 -23.24 -4.97 38.34
C SER A 353 -23.99 -6.29 38.21
N ALA A 354 -24.76 -6.64 39.23
CA ALA A 354 -25.71 -7.73 39.10
C ALA A 354 -26.61 -7.48 37.88
N ARG A 355 -26.98 -8.55 37.18
CA ARG A 355 -27.76 -8.45 35.93
C ARG A 355 -28.84 -9.53 35.86
N PHE A 356 -29.99 -9.15 35.31
CA PHE A 356 -31.04 -10.09 34.97
C PHE A 356 -30.83 -10.64 33.56
N VAL A 357 -30.99 -11.95 33.39
CA VAL A 357 -30.92 -12.63 32.11
C VAL A 357 -32.21 -13.41 31.91
N SER A 358 -33.02 -13.00 30.93
CA SER A 358 -34.25 -13.70 30.54
C SER A 358 -33.96 -14.75 29.48
N PHE A 359 -34.64 -15.89 29.54
CA PHE A 359 -34.50 -16.99 28.61
C PHE A 359 -35.81 -17.77 28.49
N ARG A 360 -35.91 -18.58 27.44
CA ARG A 360 -37.02 -19.52 27.21
C ARG A 360 -36.53 -20.93 27.54
N ASP A 361 -37.29 -21.64 28.36
CA ASP A 361 -37.00 -23.02 28.76
C ASP A 361 -37.43 -24.01 27.67
N GLU A 362 -36.96 -25.25 27.75
CA GLU A 362 -37.23 -26.28 26.72
C GLU A 362 -38.72 -26.63 26.61
N ASP A 363 -39.47 -26.48 27.70
CA ASP A 363 -40.94 -26.64 27.76
C ASP A 363 -41.72 -25.46 27.15
N GLY A 364 -41.00 -24.45 26.64
CA GLY A 364 -41.56 -23.26 26.01
C GLY A 364 -41.94 -22.13 26.97
N SER A 365 -41.79 -22.33 28.29
CA SER A 365 -42.05 -21.31 29.31
C SER A 365 -40.93 -20.26 29.37
N PHE A 366 -41.23 -19.10 29.96
CA PHE A 366 -40.28 -17.98 30.06
C PHE A 366 -39.78 -17.85 31.49
N ARG A 367 -38.47 -17.68 31.68
CA ARG A 367 -37.84 -17.50 32.99
C ARG A 367 -36.79 -16.39 32.92
N PHE A 368 -36.36 -15.91 34.07
CA PHE A 368 -35.17 -15.08 34.20
C PHE A 368 -34.31 -15.57 35.35
N ARG A 369 -33.01 -15.26 35.30
CA ARG A 369 -32.09 -15.44 36.41
C ARG A 369 -31.41 -14.15 36.78
N LEU A 370 -31.14 -13.93 38.06
CA LEU A 370 -30.31 -12.84 38.54
C LEU A 370 -28.89 -13.38 38.75
N LEU A 371 -27.92 -12.76 38.08
CA LEU A 371 -26.51 -13.11 38.20
C LEU A 371 -25.78 -12.01 38.99
N ALA A 372 -24.92 -12.40 39.91
CA ALA A 372 -23.97 -11.52 40.58
C ALA A 372 -22.90 -10.97 39.61
N ALA A 373 -22.07 -10.05 40.11
CA ALA A 373 -20.99 -9.40 39.37
C ALA A 373 -19.99 -10.38 38.73
N ASP A 374 -19.66 -11.44 39.45
CA ASP A 374 -18.76 -12.52 39.04
C ASP A 374 -19.43 -13.53 38.09
N GLY A 375 -20.77 -13.52 38.00
CA GLY A 375 -21.58 -14.42 37.18
C GLY A 375 -22.25 -15.55 37.94
N GLU A 376 -22.11 -15.61 39.27
CA GLU A 376 -22.83 -16.58 40.11
C GLU A 376 -24.34 -16.33 40.07
N GLN A 377 -25.14 -17.39 40.06
CA GLN A 377 -26.60 -17.27 40.03
C GLN A 377 -27.16 -17.03 41.44
N LEU A 378 -27.73 -15.86 41.67
CA LEU A 378 -28.37 -15.49 42.93
C LEU A 378 -29.84 -15.94 42.99
N LEU A 379 -30.55 -15.93 41.86
CA LEU A 379 -31.95 -16.34 41.76
C LEU A 379 -32.27 -16.96 40.41
N LEU A 380 -33.25 -17.86 40.41
CA LEU A 380 -33.96 -18.34 39.24
C LEU A 380 -35.47 -18.11 39.43
N SER A 381 -36.11 -17.42 38.48
CA SER A 381 -37.53 -17.14 38.54
C SER A 381 -38.37 -18.41 38.41
N ARG A 382 -39.64 -18.36 38.81
CA ARG A 382 -40.63 -19.35 38.37
C ARG A 382 -40.90 -19.23 36.87
N SER A 383 -41.58 -20.22 36.31
CA SER A 383 -42.01 -20.22 34.91
C SER A 383 -43.17 -19.25 34.69
N PHE A 384 -43.07 -18.43 33.65
CA PHE A 384 -44.11 -17.52 33.21
C PHE A 384 -44.68 -17.98 31.86
N ALA A 385 -45.97 -17.70 31.65
CA ALA A 385 -46.68 -18.05 30.41
C ALA A 385 -46.16 -17.28 29.19
N ASP A 386 -45.60 -16.09 29.39
CA ASP A 386 -45.09 -15.23 28.33
C ASP A 386 -43.90 -14.37 28.79
N GLY A 387 -43.08 -13.91 27.85
CA GLY A 387 -41.90 -13.11 28.13
C GLY A 387 -42.20 -11.69 28.65
N LYS A 388 -43.41 -11.16 28.42
CA LYS A 388 -43.81 -9.83 28.92
C LYS A 388 -44.05 -9.89 30.43
N SER A 389 -44.68 -10.95 30.91
CA SER A 389 -44.91 -11.24 32.32
C SER A 389 -43.59 -11.45 33.07
N ALA A 390 -42.67 -12.27 32.53
CA ALA A 390 -41.33 -12.44 33.09
C ALA A 390 -40.53 -11.12 33.11
N GLY A 391 -40.62 -10.33 32.04
CA GLY A 391 -39.98 -9.03 31.92
C GLY A 391 -40.50 -8.01 32.94
N ALA A 392 -41.82 -7.96 33.17
CA ALA A 392 -42.44 -7.05 34.13
C ALA A 392 -41.92 -7.29 35.57
N VAL A 393 -41.84 -8.56 35.99
CA VAL A 393 -41.32 -8.93 37.31
C VAL A 393 -39.84 -8.57 37.44
N SER A 394 -39.01 -8.91 36.44
CA SER A 394 -37.58 -8.57 36.48
C SER A 394 -37.34 -7.04 36.53
N LYS A 395 -38.18 -6.25 35.85
CA LYS A 395 -38.11 -4.79 35.85
C LYS A 395 -38.53 -4.20 37.20
N GLN A 396 -39.57 -4.75 37.83
CA GLN A 396 -40.01 -4.33 39.17
C GLN A 396 -38.92 -4.59 40.21
N LEU A 397 -38.21 -5.72 40.11
CA LEU A 397 -37.06 -6.02 40.97
C LEU A 397 -35.89 -5.06 40.74
N GLN A 398 -35.57 -4.70 39.49
CA GLN A 398 -34.52 -3.72 39.18
C GLN A 398 -34.84 -2.31 39.69
N GLN A 399 -36.11 -1.97 39.83
CA GLN A 399 -36.56 -0.65 40.28
C GLN A 399 -36.69 -0.54 41.82
N GLY A 400 -36.24 -1.56 42.56
CA GLY A 400 -36.27 -1.56 44.03
C GLY A 400 -37.66 -1.82 44.62
N GLY A 401 -38.50 -2.63 43.96
CA GLY A 401 -39.78 -3.05 44.55
C GLY A 401 -39.59 -3.76 45.89
N GLU A 402 -40.56 -3.63 46.81
CA GLU A 402 -40.55 -4.31 48.11
C GLU A 402 -40.57 -5.84 47.93
N ALA A 403 -39.38 -6.44 47.85
CA ALA A 403 -39.19 -7.86 47.70
C ALA A 403 -38.86 -8.48 49.06
N ASP A 404 -39.63 -9.49 49.45
CA ASP A 404 -39.46 -10.22 50.70
C ASP A 404 -38.63 -11.50 50.43
N VAL A 405 -37.51 -11.64 51.14
CA VAL A 405 -36.65 -12.84 51.05
C VAL A 405 -36.97 -13.76 52.22
N ARG A 406 -37.58 -14.91 51.93
CA ARG A 406 -37.97 -15.90 52.92
C ARG A 406 -36.99 -17.06 52.93
N VAL A 407 -36.37 -17.28 54.09
CA VAL A 407 -35.42 -18.37 54.31
C VAL A 407 -36.17 -19.63 54.75
N GLU A 408 -35.88 -20.76 54.10
CA GLU A 408 -36.46 -22.06 54.46
C GLU A 408 -35.39 -23.15 54.35
N GLY A 409 -35.06 -23.79 55.48
CA GLY A 409 -33.99 -24.79 55.54
C GLY A 409 -32.64 -24.24 55.06
N LEU A 410 -32.03 -24.89 54.08
CA LEU A 410 -30.76 -24.47 53.47
C LEU A 410 -30.93 -23.69 52.14
N GLY A 411 -32.14 -23.17 51.89
CA GLY A 411 -32.45 -22.35 50.72
C GLY A 411 -33.22 -21.08 51.10
N PHE A 412 -33.59 -20.30 50.09
CA PHE A 412 -34.44 -19.13 50.24
C PHE A 412 -35.28 -18.90 48.98
N SER A 413 -36.37 -18.16 49.13
CA SER A 413 -37.25 -17.77 48.04
C SER A 413 -37.52 -16.26 48.06
N LEU A 414 -37.76 -15.70 46.89
CA LEU A 414 -38.10 -14.28 46.72
C LEU A 414 -39.58 -14.11 46.45
N TRP A 415 -40.20 -13.22 47.20
CA TRP A 415 -41.63 -12.92 47.13
C TRP A 415 -41.86 -11.45 46.79
N LEU A 416 -42.82 -11.20 45.90
CA LEU A 416 -43.30 -9.87 45.54
C LEU A 416 -44.82 -9.83 45.72
N ASN A 417 -45.33 -8.81 46.42
CA ASN A 417 -46.77 -8.62 46.62
C ASN A 417 -47.50 -9.86 47.19
N GLY A 418 -46.82 -10.67 48.01
CA GLY A 418 -47.38 -11.90 48.59
C GLY A 418 -47.31 -13.14 47.70
N GLU A 419 -46.75 -13.05 46.50
CA GLU A 419 -46.51 -14.19 45.60
C GLU A 419 -45.02 -14.52 45.45
N GLN A 420 -44.68 -15.80 45.46
CA GLN A 420 -43.32 -16.26 45.23
C GLN A 420 -42.98 -16.16 43.75
N VAL A 421 -41.92 -15.42 43.43
CA VAL A 421 -41.52 -15.11 42.05
C VAL A 421 -40.20 -15.77 41.63
N ALA A 422 -39.35 -16.13 42.58
CA ALA A 422 -38.07 -16.78 42.31
C ALA A 422 -37.56 -17.61 43.50
N ASP A 423 -36.64 -18.52 43.20
CA ASP A 423 -35.97 -19.39 44.15
C ASP A 423 -34.45 -19.17 44.09
N GLY A 424 -33.82 -19.16 45.26
CA GLY A 424 -32.36 -19.17 45.41
C GLY A 424 -31.77 -20.57 45.23
N PRO A 425 -30.44 -20.69 45.15
CA PRO A 425 -29.77 -21.98 45.19
C PRO A 425 -30.02 -22.70 46.52
N GLN A 426 -29.73 -24.00 46.55
CA GLN A 426 -29.63 -24.77 47.78
C GLN A 426 -28.16 -24.81 48.22
N PHE A 427 -27.92 -24.63 49.52
CA PHE A 427 -26.56 -24.52 50.08
C PHE A 427 -26.25 -25.67 51.03
N ASP A 428 -24.96 -25.92 51.27
CA ASP A 428 -24.50 -26.98 52.17
C ASP A 428 -24.44 -26.54 53.65
N SER A 429 -24.52 -25.23 53.92
CA SER A 429 -24.55 -24.68 55.29
C SER A 429 -25.43 -23.43 55.39
N ALA A 430 -25.86 -23.13 56.62
CA ALA A 430 -26.64 -21.92 56.91
C ALA A 430 -25.81 -20.64 56.69
N GLU A 431 -24.50 -20.66 56.96
CA GLU A 431 -23.65 -19.48 56.72
C GLU A 431 -23.51 -19.17 55.23
N ALA A 432 -23.36 -20.20 54.38
CA ALA A 432 -23.28 -20.02 52.93
C ALA A 432 -24.59 -19.46 52.37
N ARG A 433 -25.73 -19.98 52.83
CA ARG A 433 -27.07 -19.46 52.49
C ARG A 433 -27.23 -18.00 52.90
N ASP A 434 -26.86 -17.64 54.13
CA ASP A 434 -27.04 -16.28 54.64
C ASP A 434 -26.15 -15.26 53.91
N SER A 435 -24.93 -15.66 53.53
CA SER A 435 -24.05 -14.88 52.66
C SER A 435 -24.66 -14.65 51.28
N ALA A 436 -25.31 -15.66 50.70
CA ALA A 436 -25.99 -15.54 49.41
C ALA A 436 -27.25 -14.67 49.49
N VAL A 437 -28.01 -14.73 50.60
CA VAL A 437 -29.15 -13.84 50.86
C VAL A 437 -28.68 -12.38 50.94
N GLU A 438 -27.56 -12.11 51.59
CA GLU A 438 -27.01 -10.75 51.66
C GLU A 438 -26.53 -10.25 50.29
N SER A 439 -25.85 -11.12 49.54
CA SER A 439 -25.44 -10.82 48.15
C SER A 439 -26.64 -10.53 47.25
N LEU A 440 -27.75 -11.25 47.44
CA LEU A 440 -29.01 -10.98 46.77
C LEU A 440 -29.59 -9.62 47.14
N ARG A 441 -29.64 -9.28 48.43
CA ARG A 441 -30.15 -7.97 48.88
C ARG A 441 -29.36 -6.82 48.29
N VAL A 442 -28.03 -6.93 48.27
CA VAL A 442 -27.14 -5.96 47.62
C VAL A 442 -27.42 -5.87 46.11
N ALA A 443 -27.63 -7.01 45.44
CA ALA A 443 -27.93 -7.06 44.01
C ALA A 443 -29.31 -6.48 43.62
N LEU A 444 -30.26 -6.46 44.55
CA LEU A 444 -31.62 -5.92 44.36
C LEU A 444 -31.75 -4.45 44.79
N GLN A 445 -30.73 -3.85 45.40
CA GLN A 445 -30.74 -2.42 45.68
C GLN A 445 -30.69 -1.64 44.36
N PRO A 446 -31.55 -0.62 44.17
CA PRO A 446 -31.47 0.24 43.00
C PRO A 446 -30.12 0.98 43.00
N LEU A 447 -29.46 1.00 41.84
CA LEU A 447 -28.18 1.68 41.62
C LEU A 447 -28.27 3.21 41.73
#